data_AF-A0A7Y8EWP3-F1
#
_entry.id   AF-A0A7Y8EWP3-F1
#
_cell.length_a   1.000
_cell.length_b   1.000
_cell.length_c   1.000
_cell.angle_alpha   90.00
_cell.angle_beta   90.00
_cell.angle_gamma   90.00
#
_symmetry.space_group_name_H-M   'P 1'
#
loop_
_entity.id
_entity.type
_entity.pdbx_description
1 polymer ?
#
loop_
_entity_poly.entity_id
_entity_poly.type
_entity_poly.pdbx_seq_one_letter_code
_entity_poly.pdbx_strand_id
1 'polypeptide(L)'
;MPAAKKKQAFDFSCGAASLLCAAVELEATLPGGMTATDALRTNMCEVELYKFTSGALTGGVVKPFDPTKAGYSYPHSVALAARTLGLNVTIYMEGFLASALATLYPKCEELCVKAGFPVIHGAPPPMAANRRALCVVTTFVVGLHYVMLRPGGDFMDPADGDNHDNFKTMNTWSKVYSQTGITLVLEKEVEV
;
A
#
# COMPACT_ATOMS: atom_id res chain seq x y z
N MET A 1 -7.01 -19.10 2.47
CA MET A 1 -8.12 -18.15 2.69
C MET A 1 -8.59 -17.59 1.34
N PRO A 2 -9.86 -17.18 1.20
CA PRO A 2 -10.32 -16.46 0.00
C PRO A 2 -9.53 -15.14 -0.17
N ALA A 3 -9.36 -14.68 -1.41
CA ALA A 3 -8.69 -13.42 -1.72
C ALA A 3 -9.38 -12.25 -1.00
N ALA A 4 -8.60 -11.47 -0.25
CA ALA A 4 -9.10 -10.34 0.53
C ALA A 4 -9.56 -9.21 -0.41
N LYS A 5 -10.70 -8.62 -0.10
CA LYS A 5 -11.28 -7.51 -0.86
C LYS A 5 -11.70 -6.43 0.10
N LYS A 6 -11.39 -5.17 -0.23
CA LYS A 6 -11.85 -4.03 0.55
C LYS A 6 -11.87 -2.76 -0.29
N LYS A 7 -13.03 -2.12 -0.35
CA LYS A 7 -13.15 -0.74 -0.83
C LYS A 7 -12.67 0.21 0.26
N GLN A 8 -11.83 1.18 -0.09
CA GLN A 8 -11.37 2.22 0.83
C GLN A 8 -12.57 3.03 1.37
N ALA A 9 -12.51 3.37 2.65
CA ALA A 9 -13.54 4.14 3.33
C ALA A 9 -13.37 5.67 3.13
N PHE A 10 -12.17 6.13 2.77
CA PHE A 10 -11.84 7.56 2.63
C PHE A 10 -11.05 7.81 1.35
N ASP A 11 -11.09 9.02 0.80
CA ASP A 11 -10.56 9.33 -0.55
C ASP A 11 -9.06 9.04 -0.72
N PHE A 12 -8.26 9.11 0.35
CA PHE A 12 -6.80 8.91 0.28
C PHE A 12 -6.28 7.73 1.13
N SER A 13 -7.18 6.87 1.60
CA SER A 13 -6.84 5.69 2.40
C SER A 13 -6.55 4.43 1.57
N CYS A 14 -6.41 4.53 0.24
CA CYS A 14 -6.10 3.40 -0.66
C CYS A 14 -4.86 2.59 -0.23
N GLY A 15 -3.82 3.26 0.27
CA GLY A 15 -2.62 2.60 0.80
C GLY A 15 -2.92 1.77 2.05
N ALA A 16 -3.76 2.28 2.95
CA ALA A 16 -4.19 1.56 4.15
C ALA A 16 -5.10 0.37 3.82
N ALA A 17 -6.06 0.55 2.91
CA ALA A 17 -6.97 -0.51 2.47
C ALA A 17 -6.23 -1.65 1.74
N SER A 18 -5.28 -1.29 0.86
CA SER A 18 -4.45 -2.28 0.15
C SER A 18 -3.50 -3.01 1.10
N LEU A 19 -2.88 -2.29 2.03
CA LEU A 19 -2.01 -2.88 3.05
C LEU A 19 -2.79 -3.84 3.95
N LEU A 20 -4.02 -3.49 4.34
CA LEU A 20 -4.87 -4.36 5.16
C LEU A 20 -5.19 -5.67 4.45
N CYS A 21 -5.52 -5.62 3.16
CA CYS A 21 -5.75 -6.82 2.37
C CYS A 21 -4.48 -7.68 2.26
N ALA A 22 -3.32 -7.06 2.06
CA ALA A 22 -2.05 -7.77 2.03
C ALA A 22 -1.75 -8.44 3.38
N ALA A 23 -1.95 -7.73 4.48
CA ALA A 23 -1.75 -8.23 5.83
C ALA A 23 -2.66 -9.42 6.15
N VAL A 24 -3.93 -9.35 5.75
CA VAL A 24 -4.87 -10.48 5.89
C VAL A 24 -4.41 -11.68 5.07
N GLU A 25 -4.04 -11.48 3.80
CA GLU A 25 -3.62 -12.58 2.92
C GLU A 25 -2.26 -13.18 3.29
N LEU A 26 -1.41 -12.42 3.97
CA LEU A 26 -0.12 -12.86 4.51
C LEU A 26 -0.21 -13.33 5.96
N GLU A 27 -1.40 -13.38 6.57
CA GLU A 27 -1.59 -13.81 7.96
C GLU A 27 -0.71 -13.02 8.94
N ALA A 28 -0.64 -11.71 8.73
CA ALA A 28 0.10 -10.77 9.56
C ALA A 28 -0.68 -10.41 10.83
N THR A 29 -0.01 -9.75 11.79
CA THR A 29 -0.65 -9.31 13.03
C THR A 29 -1.53 -8.11 12.78
N LEU A 30 -2.85 -8.28 12.86
CA LEU A 30 -3.83 -7.22 12.58
C LEU A 30 -4.00 -6.27 13.78
N PRO A 31 -4.29 -4.97 13.53
CA PRO A 31 -4.51 -4.00 14.61
C PRO A 31 -5.62 -4.45 15.57
N GLY A 32 -5.36 -4.34 16.87
CA GLY A 32 -6.33 -4.71 17.91
C GLY A 32 -6.59 -6.21 18.04
N GLY A 33 -5.77 -7.07 17.42
CA GLY A 33 -5.95 -8.53 17.49
C GLY A 33 -7.21 -9.04 16.76
N MET A 34 -7.71 -8.27 15.79
CA MET A 34 -8.94 -8.61 15.08
C MET A 34 -8.78 -9.85 14.21
N THR A 35 -9.90 -10.53 13.98
CA THR A 35 -9.97 -11.58 12.95
C THR A 35 -9.88 -10.96 11.56
N ALA A 36 -9.39 -11.71 10.57
CA ALA A 36 -9.35 -11.29 9.17
C ALA A 36 -10.72 -10.79 8.66
N THR A 37 -11.79 -11.52 9.01
CA THR A 37 -13.16 -11.19 8.61
C THR A 37 -13.62 -9.85 9.19
N ASP A 38 -13.39 -9.61 10.47
CA ASP A 38 -13.80 -8.36 11.13
C ASP A 38 -12.97 -7.17 10.66
N ALA A 39 -11.67 -7.38 10.45
CA ALA A 39 -10.76 -6.37 9.94
C ALA A 39 -11.17 -5.88 8.55
N LEU A 40 -11.58 -6.77 7.64
CA LEU A 40 -12.02 -6.40 6.29
C LEU A 40 -13.41 -5.76 6.27
N ARG A 41 -14.33 -6.27 7.10
CA ARG A 41 -15.73 -5.79 7.15
C ARG A 41 -15.87 -4.43 7.80
N THR A 42 -15.07 -4.15 8.83
CA THR A 42 -15.12 -2.87 9.53
C THR A 42 -14.09 -1.88 8.96
N ASN A 43 -14.23 -0.60 9.28
CA ASN A 43 -13.25 0.42 8.89
C ASN A 43 -12.22 0.69 9.98
N MET A 44 -12.25 -0.04 11.10
CA MET A 44 -11.37 0.22 12.24
C MET A 44 -9.90 -0.01 11.90
N CYS A 45 -9.56 -1.17 11.32
CA CYS A 45 -8.18 -1.45 10.94
C CYS A 45 -7.68 -0.50 9.85
N GLU A 46 -8.53 -0.12 8.90
CA GLU A 46 -8.17 0.87 7.88
C GLU A 46 -7.90 2.25 8.51
N VAL A 47 -8.75 2.70 9.44
CA VAL A 47 -8.54 3.97 10.16
C VAL A 47 -7.24 3.95 10.94
N GLU A 48 -6.94 2.87 11.66
CA GLU A 48 -5.68 2.74 12.40
C GLU A 48 -4.48 2.78 11.47
N LEU A 49 -4.51 2.02 10.38
CA LEU A 49 -3.43 2.05 9.38
C LEU A 49 -3.31 3.42 8.71
N TYR A 50 -4.43 4.07 8.42
CA TYR A 50 -4.44 5.35 7.72
C TYR A 50 -3.82 6.49 8.54
N LYS A 51 -3.88 6.42 9.88
CA LYS A 51 -3.12 7.32 10.76
C LYS A 51 -1.61 7.24 10.49
N PHE A 52 -1.09 6.05 10.23
CA PHE A 52 0.31 5.84 9.88
C PHE A 52 0.57 6.26 8.44
N THR A 53 -0.20 5.73 7.49
CA THR A 53 0.10 5.90 6.05
C THR A 53 -0.03 7.35 5.58
N SER A 54 -0.95 8.14 6.16
CA SER A 54 -1.14 9.57 5.84
C SER A 54 -0.04 10.50 6.39
N GLY A 55 0.89 9.99 7.20
CA GLY A 55 1.93 10.79 7.86
C GLY A 55 1.44 11.60 9.06
N ALA A 56 0.25 11.30 9.60
CA ALA A 56 -0.27 11.96 10.80
C ALA A 56 0.55 11.66 12.07
N LEU A 57 1.35 10.59 12.04
CA LEU A 57 2.43 10.32 12.97
C LEU A 57 3.72 10.98 12.48
N THR A 58 4.15 12.06 13.14
CA THR A 58 5.45 12.70 12.90
C THR A 58 6.25 12.69 14.20
N GLY A 59 7.43 12.07 14.22
CA GLY A 59 8.33 12.09 15.38
C GLY A 59 7.75 11.46 16.65
N GLY A 60 6.87 10.46 16.53
CA GLY A 60 6.22 9.80 17.67
C GLY A 60 5.02 10.53 18.26
N VAL A 61 4.66 11.71 17.73
CA VAL A 61 3.48 12.48 18.16
C VAL A 61 2.33 12.20 17.21
N VAL A 62 1.22 11.70 17.76
CA VAL A 62 -0.05 11.56 17.03
C VAL A 62 -0.71 12.93 16.99
N LYS A 63 -0.76 13.56 15.80
CA LYS A 63 -1.56 14.76 15.61
C LYS A 63 -3.06 14.42 15.68
N PRO A 64 -3.94 15.37 16.01
CA PRO A 64 -5.38 15.17 15.84
C PRO A 64 -5.67 14.62 14.45
N PHE A 65 -6.25 13.43 14.39
CA PHE A 65 -6.47 12.69 13.15
C PHE A 65 -7.95 12.70 12.82
N ASP A 66 -8.27 13.32 11.68
CA ASP A 66 -9.58 13.27 11.04
C ASP A 66 -9.40 12.54 9.71
N PRO A 67 -9.90 11.30 9.55
CA PRO A 67 -9.70 10.53 8.32
C PRO A 67 -10.35 11.18 7.10
N THR A 68 -11.32 12.08 7.27
CA THR A 68 -11.95 12.83 6.17
C THR A 68 -11.07 13.98 5.64
N LYS A 69 -10.04 14.37 6.38
CA LYS A 69 -9.11 15.47 6.05
C LYS A 69 -7.65 15.03 5.97
N ALA A 70 -7.38 13.74 6.18
CA ALA A 70 -6.04 13.18 6.13
C ALA A 70 -5.49 13.21 4.70
N GLY A 71 -4.16 13.31 4.60
CA GLY A 71 -3.45 13.39 3.32
C GLY A 71 -3.18 12.02 2.69
N TYR A 72 -2.46 12.05 1.58
CA TYR A 72 -2.08 10.86 0.81
C TYR A 72 -1.27 9.84 1.62
N SER A 73 -1.47 8.57 1.27
CA SER A 73 -0.62 7.49 1.76
C SER A 73 0.77 7.54 1.10
N TYR A 74 1.81 7.97 1.82
CA TYR A 74 3.17 8.03 1.26
C TYR A 74 3.87 6.68 1.33
N PRO A 75 4.73 6.31 0.34
CA PRO A 75 5.41 5.01 0.32
C PRO A 75 6.16 4.67 1.61
N HIS A 76 6.96 5.61 2.14
CA HIS A 76 7.69 5.41 3.40
C HIS A 76 6.75 5.19 4.60
N SER A 77 5.64 5.92 4.67
CA SER A 77 4.62 5.78 5.71
C SER A 77 3.85 4.46 5.60
N VAL A 78 3.56 4.01 4.38
CA VAL A 78 2.98 2.68 4.12
C VAL A 78 3.94 1.58 4.53
N ALA A 79 5.23 1.70 4.22
CA ALA A 79 6.24 0.74 4.63
C ALA A 79 6.38 0.67 6.17
N LEU A 80 6.36 1.82 6.86
CA LEU A 80 6.34 1.88 8.32
C LEU A 80 5.09 1.20 8.91
N ALA A 81 3.92 1.45 8.32
CA ALA A 81 2.68 0.79 8.74
C ALA A 81 2.74 -0.73 8.50
N ALA A 82 3.35 -1.19 7.41
CA ALA A 82 3.52 -2.62 7.17
C ALA A 82 4.43 -3.26 8.22
N ARG A 83 5.51 -2.59 8.61
CA ARG A 83 6.40 -3.06 9.69
C ARG A 83 5.65 -3.23 11.02
N THR A 84 4.69 -2.35 11.35
CA THR A 84 3.90 -2.51 12.59
C THR A 84 2.97 -3.72 12.58
N LEU A 85 2.71 -4.29 11.40
CA LEU A 85 1.94 -5.53 11.22
C LEU A 85 2.84 -6.78 11.23
N GLY A 86 4.16 -6.64 11.39
CA GLY A 86 5.14 -7.73 11.30
C GLY A 86 5.46 -8.14 9.86
N LEU A 87 5.31 -7.21 8.90
CA LEU A 87 5.68 -7.43 7.51
C LEU A 87 7.04 -6.80 7.19
N ASN A 88 7.87 -7.56 6.48
CA ASN A 88 9.05 -7.06 5.81
C ASN A 88 8.65 -6.33 4.53
N VAL A 89 9.37 -5.25 4.23
CA VAL A 89 9.11 -4.42 3.05
C VAL A 89 10.41 -4.20 2.28
N THR A 90 10.38 -4.50 0.99
CA THR A 90 11.41 -4.08 0.03
C THR A 90 10.77 -3.18 -1.02
N ILE A 91 11.36 -2.02 -1.27
CA ILE A 91 10.84 -1.04 -2.22
C ILE A 91 11.60 -1.19 -3.53
N TYR A 92 10.86 -1.33 -4.62
CA TYR A 92 11.40 -1.40 -5.97
C TYR A 92 11.00 -0.14 -6.74
N MET A 93 11.97 0.43 -7.45
CA MET A 93 11.78 1.62 -8.28
C MET A 93 12.30 1.32 -9.69
N GLU A 94 11.40 1.26 -10.67
CA GLU A 94 11.72 0.93 -12.06
C GLU A 94 11.33 2.07 -13.03
N GLY A 95 12.26 2.46 -13.89
CA GLY A 95 12.00 3.36 -15.01
C GLY A 95 11.89 4.86 -14.67
N PHE A 96 11.63 5.64 -15.72
CA PHE A 96 11.72 7.12 -15.69
C PHE A 96 10.64 7.79 -14.84
N LEU A 97 9.42 7.22 -14.75
CA LEU A 97 8.33 7.79 -13.97
C LEU A 97 8.60 7.73 -12.46
N ALA A 98 9.33 6.72 -11.99
CA ALA A 98 9.78 6.65 -10.60
C ALA A 98 10.75 7.80 -10.28
N SER A 99 11.65 8.13 -11.21
CA SER A 99 12.56 9.28 -11.10
C SER A 99 11.82 10.62 -11.19
N ALA A 100 10.79 10.74 -12.03
CA ALA A 100 9.95 11.94 -12.13
C ALA A 100 9.11 12.16 -10.85
N LEU A 101 8.61 11.08 -10.24
CA LEU A 101 7.91 11.15 -8.96
C LEU A 101 8.83 11.44 -7.78
N ALA A 102 10.11 11.06 -7.85
CA ALA A 102 11.13 11.55 -6.92
C ALA A 102 11.33 13.08 -7.02
N THR A 103 10.93 13.71 -8.14
CA THR A 103 10.92 15.18 -8.29
C THR A 103 9.66 15.82 -7.70
N LEU A 104 8.48 15.17 -7.83
CA LEU A 104 7.22 15.62 -7.23
C LEU A 104 7.15 15.38 -5.72
N TYR A 105 7.79 14.30 -5.26
CA TYR A 105 7.92 13.92 -3.86
C TYR A 105 9.40 13.84 -3.49
N PRO A 106 10.11 14.99 -3.54
CA PRO A 106 11.52 15.04 -3.20
C PRO A 106 11.65 14.55 -1.78
N LYS A 107 12.53 13.57 -1.56
CA LYS A 107 12.77 12.82 -0.31
C LYS A 107 12.00 11.53 -0.13
N CYS A 108 11.13 11.06 -1.03
CA CYS A 108 10.44 9.79 -0.79
C CYS A 108 11.43 8.61 -0.65
N GLU A 109 12.38 8.48 -1.58
CA GLU A 109 13.44 7.47 -1.50
C GLU A 109 14.33 7.68 -0.25
N GLU A 110 14.77 8.92 -0.01
CA GLU A 110 15.58 9.27 1.17
C GLU A 110 14.88 8.89 2.48
N LEU A 111 13.57 9.13 2.60
CA LEU A 111 12.77 8.79 3.77
C LEU A 111 12.62 7.27 3.93
N CYS A 112 12.49 6.53 2.83
CA CYS A 112 12.46 5.06 2.86
C CYS A 112 13.80 4.50 3.38
N VAL A 113 14.92 5.00 2.82
CA VAL A 113 16.27 4.62 3.25
C VAL A 113 16.53 5.00 4.71
N LYS A 114 16.18 6.23 5.12
CA LYS A 114 16.30 6.68 6.52
C LYS A 114 15.44 5.87 7.49
N ALA A 115 14.29 5.38 7.05
CA ALA A 115 13.45 4.47 7.83
C ALA A 115 13.96 3.01 7.84
N GLY A 116 15.09 2.74 7.19
CA GLY A 116 15.76 1.44 7.16
C GLY A 116 15.11 0.44 6.21
N PHE A 117 14.41 0.89 5.18
CA PHE A 117 13.86 0.00 4.15
C PHE A 117 14.82 -0.13 2.97
N PRO A 118 15.08 -1.36 2.47
CA PRO A 118 15.82 -1.55 1.25
C PRO A 118 15.09 -0.91 0.06
N VAL A 119 15.81 -0.12 -0.72
CA VAL A 119 15.35 0.43 -2.00
C VAL A 119 16.20 -0.15 -3.12
N ILE A 120 15.57 -0.84 -4.07
CA ILE A 120 16.20 -1.48 -5.21
C ILE A 120 15.75 -0.79 -6.49
N HIS A 121 16.70 -0.32 -7.28
CA HIS A 121 16.45 0.28 -8.58
C HIS A 121 16.38 -0.83 -9.64
N GLY A 122 15.16 -1.22 -10.01
CA GLY A 122 14.87 -2.34 -10.91
C GLY A 122 13.49 -2.93 -10.69
N ALA A 123 13.12 -3.90 -11.54
CA ALA A 123 11.85 -4.61 -11.41
C ALA A 123 11.79 -5.44 -10.11
N PRO A 124 10.61 -5.57 -9.47
CA PRO A 124 10.42 -6.52 -8.38
C PRO A 124 10.59 -7.97 -8.87
N PRO A 125 10.99 -8.90 -7.99
CA PRO A 125 11.03 -10.31 -8.32
C PRO A 125 9.61 -10.84 -8.60
N PRO A 126 9.47 -12.03 -9.21
CA PRO A 126 8.17 -12.69 -9.33
C PRO A 126 7.43 -12.79 -7.99
N MET A 127 6.11 -12.60 -8.04
CA MET A 127 5.24 -12.67 -6.86
C MET A 127 5.06 -14.12 -6.41
N ALA A 128 5.87 -14.56 -5.45
CA ALA A 128 5.73 -15.86 -4.81
C ALA A 128 4.52 -15.88 -3.84
N ALA A 129 4.05 -17.08 -3.45
CA ALA A 129 2.84 -17.24 -2.62
C ALA A 129 2.84 -16.42 -1.32
N ASN A 130 4.01 -16.25 -0.70
CA ASN A 130 4.25 -15.48 0.53
C ASN A 130 4.50 -13.98 0.29
N ARG A 131 4.24 -13.46 -0.91
CA ARG A 131 4.44 -12.05 -1.28
C ARG A 131 3.14 -11.38 -1.67
N ARG A 132 3.02 -10.11 -1.32
CA ARG A 132 2.05 -9.18 -1.92
C ARG A 132 2.77 -7.91 -2.31
N ALA A 133 2.38 -7.30 -3.41
CA ALA A 133 2.99 -6.05 -3.85
C ALA A 133 1.95 -4.93 -3.80
N LEU A 134 2.27 -3.81 -3.15
CA LEU A 134 1.49 -2.59 -3.28
C LEU A 134 2.11 -1.75 -4.40
N CYS A 135 1.45 -1.77 -5.56
CA CYS A 135 1.87 -1.01 -6.72
C CYS A 135 1.33 0.41 -6.61
N VAL A 136 2.22 1.39 -6.71
CA VAL A 136 1.83 2.80 -6.74
C VAL A 136 1.50 3.17 -8.18
N VAL A 137 0.33 3.77 -8.39
CA VAL A 137 -0.17 4.19 -9.70
C VAL A 137 -0.53 5.67 -9.66
N THR A 138 -0.38 6.38 -10.78
CA THR A 138 -0.92 7.74 -10.90
C THR A 138 -2.37 7.70 -11.35
N THR A 139 -3.13 8.71 -10.97
CA THR A 139 -4.51 8.95 -11.43
C THR A 139 -4.56 10.29 -12.17
N PHE A 140 -5.13 10.30 -13.38
CA PHE A 140 -5.42 11.42 -14.30
C PHE A 140 -4.36 12.54 -14.50
N VAL A 141 -3.77 13.14 -13.46
CA VAL A 141 -2.75 14.20 -13.59
C VAL A 141 -1.65 14.15 -12.50
N VAL A 142 -1.92 13.84 -11.22
CA VAL A 142 -0.88 13.83 -10.13
C VAL A 142 -1.21 12.93 -8.93
N GLY A 143 -2.43 12.39 -8.79
CA GLY A 143 -2.85 11.68 -7.58
C GLY A 143 -2.21 10.29 -7.46
N LEU A 144 -1.61 9.98 -6.30
CA LEU A 144 -1.10 8.65 -6.00
C LEU A 144 -2.23 7.73 -5.54
N HIS A 145 -2.29 6.54 -6.13
CA HIS A 145 -3.19 5.45 -5.73
C HIS A 145 -2.41 4.16 -5.53
N TYR A 146 -2.91 3.29 -4.67
CA TYR A 146 -2.31 1.98 -4.41
C TYR A 146 -3.27 0.89 -4.83
N VAL A 147 -2.72 -0.11 -5.51
CA VAL A 147 -3.41 -1.36 -5.84
C VAL A 147 -2.53 -2.53 -5.37
N MET A 148 -3.14 -3.63 -4.94
CA MET A 148 -2.40 -4.80 -4.47
C MET A 148 -2.28 -5.83 -5.57
N LEU A 149 -1.06 -6.17 -5.99
CA LEU A 149 -0.73 -7.27 -6.87
C LEU A 149 -0.52 -8.57 -6.07
N ARG A 150 -1.08 -9.67 -6.59
CA ARG A 150 -1.00 -11.02 -6.03
C ARG A 150 -0.08 -11.96 -6.83
N PRO A 151 0.25 -13.15 -6.27
CA PRO A 151 1.03 -14.19 -6.95
C PRO A 151 0.46 -14.66 -8.30
N GLY A 152 -0.87 -14.61 -8.48
CA GLY A 152 -1.54 -14.98 -9.72
C GLY A 152 -1.50 -13.92 -10.82
N GLY A 153 -0.99 -12.72 -10.53
CA GLY A 153 -0.99 -11.59 -11.45
C GLY A 153 -2.24 -10.71 -11.36
N ASP A 154 -3.25 -11.12 -10.60
CA ASP A 154 -4.46 -10.33 -10.37
C ASP A 154 -4.20 -9.20 -9.36
N PHE A 155 -5.02 -8.16 -9.47
CA PHE A 155 -4.96 -6.96 -8.65
C PHE A 155 -6.20 -6.84 -7.78
N MET A 156 -6.05 -6.35 -6.55
CA MET A 156 -7.14 -5.80 -5.75
C MET A 156 -7.08 -4.27 -5.82
N ASP A 157 -8.15 -3.64 -6.27
CA ASP A 157 -8.26 -2.19 -6.37
C ASP A 157 -9.14 -1.65 -5.22
N PRO A 158 -8.60 -0.87 -4.27
CA PRO A 158 -9.40 -0.33 -3.18
C PRO A 158 -10.38 0.77 -3.63
N ALA A 159 -10.28 1.31 -4.86
CA ALA A 159 -11.23 2.32 -5.33
C ALA A 159 -12.66 1.76 -5.50
N ASP A 160 -12.77 0.52 -5.95
CA ASP A 160 -14.05 -0.21 -6.08
C ASP A 160 -14.17 -1.38 -5.10
N GLY A 161 -13.05 -1.88 -4.57
CA GLY A 161 -13.00 -3.04 -3.70
C GLY A 161 -13.03 -4.37 -4.46
N ASP A 162 -12.81 -4.34 -5.78
CA ASP A 162 -12.89 -5.51 -6.65
C ASP A 162 -11.52 -6.06 -7.04
N ASN A 163 -11.55 -7.29 -7.57
CA ASN A 163 -10.37 -7.93 -8.16
C ASN A 163 -10.39 -7.76 -9.68
N HIS A 164 -9.21 -7.60 -10.25
CA HIS A 164 -9.01 -7.34 -11.67
C HIS A 164 -7.89 -8.23 -12.20
N ASP A 165 -8.12 -8.93 -13.30
CA ASP A 165 -7.16 -9.90 -13.85
C ASP A 165 -5.83 -9.27 -14.27
N ASN A 166 -5.85 -7.98 -14.62
CA ASN A 166 -4.66 -7.25 -15.02
C ASN A 166 -4.87 -5.73 -14.89
N PHE A 167 -3.80 -4.98 -15.14
CA PHE A 167 -3.80 -3.53 -15.08
C PHE A 167 -4.79 -2.85 -16.05
N LYS A 168 -5.02 -3.46 -17.22
CA LYS A 168 -5.93 -2.90 -18.23
C LYS A 168 -7.37 -2.99 -17.78
N THR A 169 -7.77 -4.07 -17.08
CA THR A 169 -9.15 -4.24 -16.61
C THR A 169 -9.50 -3.33 -15.44
N MET A 170 -8.51 -2.85 -14.67
CA MET A 170 -8.73 -1.82 -13.64
C MET A 170 -9.13 -0.46 -14.22
N ASN A 171 -8.69 -0.16 -15.45
CA ASN A 171 -8.96 1.10 -16.11
C ASN A 171 -10.37 1.12 -16.70
N THR A 172 -11.12 2.19 -16.43
CA THR A 172 -12.48 2.41 -16.94
C THR A 172 -12.62 3.85 -17.42
N TRP A 173 -13.80 4.23 -17.93
CA TRP A 173 -14.04 5.62 -18.33
C TRP A 173 -13.89 6.63 -17.18
N SER A 174 -14.06 6.20 -15.93
CA SER A 174 -13.91 7.01 -14.72
C SER A 174 -12.63 6.74 -13.93
N LYS A 175 -11.80 5.77 -14.34
CA LYS A 175 -10.53 5.40 -13.68
C LYS A 175 -9.42 5.28 -14.72
N VAL A 176 -8.46 6.20 -14.69
CA VAL A 176 -7.28 6.17 -15.57
C VAL A 176 -6.03 6.10 -14.71
N TYR A 177 -5.48 4.89 -14.62
CA TYR A 177 -4.27 4.54 -13.90
C TYR A 177 -3.08 4.40 -14.84
N SER A 178 -1.92 4.87 -14.39
CA SER A 178 -0.64 4.58 -15.04
C SER A 178 0.37 4.12 -13.99
N GLN A 179 1.15 3.10 -14.32
CA GLN A 179 2.16 2.59 -13.39
C GLN A 179 3.24 3.64 -13.16
N THR A 180 3.57 3.86 -11.88
CA THR A 180 4.63 4.79 -11.52
C THR A 180 6.02 4.17 -11.61
N GLY A 181 6.10 2.83 -11.57
CA GLY A 181 7.35 2.10 -11.38
C GLY A 181 7.74 1.90 -9.90
N ILE A 182 6.99 2.46 -8.95
CA ILE A 182 7.21 2.27 -7.51
C ILE A 182 6.35 1.12 -7.02
N THR A 183 6.98 0.11 -6.40
CA THR A 183 6.30 -1.05 -5.84
C THR A 183 6.85 -1.39 -4.46
N LEU A 184 5.98 -1.59 -3.48
CA LEU A 184 6.34 -2.08 -2.16
C LEU A 184 6.05 -3.58 -2.12
N VAL A 185 7.08 -4.41 -2.11
CA VAL A 185 6.93 -5.87 -1.93
C VAL A 185 6.91 -6.16 -0.44
N LEU A 186 5.82 -6.78 0.00
CA LEU A 186 5.51 -7.18 1.36
C LEU A 186 5.72 -8.68 1.52
N GLU A 187 6.40 -9.07 2.59
CA GLU A 187 6.64 -10.46 2.98
C GLU A 187 6.37 -10.63 4.48
N LYS A 188 5.83 -11.78 4.89
CA LYS A 188 5.76 -12.09 6.32
C LYS A 188 7.18 -12.35 6.85
N GLU A 189 7.52 -11.73 7.98
CA GLU A 189 8.75 -12.07 8.69
C GLU A 189 8.68 -13.54 9.13
N VAL A 190 9.63 -14.35 8.67
CA VAL A 190 9.73 -15.74 9.12
C VAL A 190 10.40 -15.68 10.48
N GLU A 191 9.67 -15.99 11.55
CA GLU A 191 10.27 -16.22 12.86
C GLU A 191 11.31 -17.35 12.70
N VAL A 192 12.58 -17.02 12.95
CA VAL A 192 13.70 -17.98 12.98
C VAL A 192 13.78 -18.63 14.34
#